data_AF-A0A7Y5J584-F1
#
_entry.id   AF-A0A7Y5J584-F1
#
_cell.length_a   1.000
_cell.length_b   1.000
_cell.length_c   1.000
_cell.angle_alpha   90.00
_cell.angle_beta   90.00
_cell.angle_gamma   90.00
#
_symmetry.space_group_name_H-M   'P 1'
#
loop_
_entity.id
_entity.type
_entity.pdbx_description
1 polymer ?
#
loop_
_entity_poly.entity_id
_entity_poly.type
_entity_poly.pdbx_seq_one_letter_code
_entity_poly.pdbx_strand_id
1 'polypeptide(L)'
;MPARINMPHPLKSTGTRQIDRLIKALSPEYFQLDDRSKQDLINSAYEYAKMLRWHGPDGRPDDNWACFWEVETLTYMAILAALDTRQIRKEYDDLDAEFGLALERLPEKSPKDGDMTEIAPQYYRQLMDAVRRTAWRLETHYRNLNNQVPLKAQILQLIRKHNDFEYEPDLVEGVLQQLIAFHKGADDGLLPEKYQDFYDKTHVTDHRWGVKDRDDYDCILPDGTYTREKVRALFLACYNALVAVKNRARQLFDAEIQLIEQPEEVAPRRLEPHIALFIAFLNLFRHAQDSLNEIPRRHLDFYYDCVLGLTRKPGATGGTAPSNWGMKNVDGSSVLLPTLPRKSPPMIPVTSNAPAPTLTS
;
A
#
# COMPACT_ATOMS: atom_id res chain seq x y z
N MET A 1 52.95 22.78 -26.73
CA MET A 1 52.37 21.46 -26.38
C MET A 1 51.15 21.71 -25.51
N PRO A 2 49.90 21.56 -26.01
CA PRO A 2 48.74 21.75 -25.16
C PRO A 2 48.59 20.56 -24.20
N ALA A 3 48.33 20.87 -22.93
CA ALA A 3 48.17 19.89 -21.86
C ALA A 3 46.95 19.00 -22.13
N ARG A 4 47.14 17.67 -22.07
CA ARG A 4 46.05 16.70 -22.15
C ARG A 4 45.15 16.86 -20.93
N ILE A 5 43.91 17.32 -21.14
CA ILE A 5 42.87 17.29 -20.11
C ILE A 5 42.51 15.82 -19.87
N ASN A 6 42.93 15.28 -18.74
CA ASN A 6 42.60 13.93 -18.33
C ASN A 6 41.26 13.98 -17.58
N MET A 7 40.14 13.87 -18.30
CA MET A 7 38.82 13.73 -17.67
C MET A 7 38.67 12.28 -17.19
N PRO A 8 38.59 12.02 -15.87
CA PRO A 8 38.29 10.69 -15.37
C PRO A 8 36.92 10.24 -15.88
N HIS A 9 36.81 8.98 -16.27
CA HIS A 9 35.58 8.39 -16.79
C HIS A 9 34.41 8.62 -15.81
N PRO A 10 33.24 9.13 -16.26
CA PRO A 10 32.14 9.56 -15.38
C PRO A 10 31.50 8.40 -14.60
N LEU A 11 31.69 7.15 -15.04
CA LEU A 11 31.29 5.95 -14.31
C LEU A 11 32.36 5.55 -13.29
N LYS A 12 32.23 6.04 -12.05
CA LYS A 12 32.98 5.50 -10.89
C LYS A 12 32.30 4.23 -10.39
N SER A 13 32.79 3.06 -10.80
CA SER A 13 32.33 1.77 -10.23
C SER A 13 33.28 1.30 -9.13
N THR A 14 32.78 1.05 -7.93
CA THR A 14 33.53 0.49 -6.79
C THR A 14 33.59 -1.04 -6.78
N GLY A 15 32.96 -1.71 -7.76
CA GLY A 15 32.84 -3.17 -7.84
C GLY A 15 34.04 -3.87 -8.50
N THR A 16 34.64 -4.83 -7.79
CA THR A 16 35.72 -5.68 -8.31
C THR A 16 35.22 -6.77 -9.26
N ARG A 17 33.93 -7.16 -9.19
CA ARG A 17 33.30 -8.13 -10.10
C ARG A 17 32.46 -7.43 -11.17
N GLN A 18 32.30 -8.06 -12.34
CA GLN A 18 31.51 -7.52 -13.45
C GLN A 18 30.02 -7.37 -13.09
N ILE A 19 29.48 -8.28 -12.26
CA ILE A 19 28.09 -8.25 -11.77
C ILE A 19 27.86 -7.02 -10.88
N ASP A 20 28.86 -6.62 -10.09
CA ASP A 20 28.79 -5.45 -9.21
C ASP A 20 28.81 -4.12 -9.98
N ARG A 21 29.00 -4.15 -11.31
CA ARG A 21 28.93 -2.99 -12.22
C ARG A 21 27.61 -2.90 -12.97
N LEU A 22 26.70 -3.87 -12.80
CA LEU A 22 25.39 -3.83 -13.43
C LEU A 22 24.54 -2.78 -12.69
N ILE A 23 24.16 -1.71 -13.39
CA ILE A 23 23.25 -0.72 -12.82
C ILE A 23 21.89 -1.40 -12.63
N LYS A 24 21.41 -1.44 -11.38
CA LYS A 24 20.13 -2.08 -11.04
C LYS A 24 18.97 -1.54 -11.89
N ALA A 25 18.98 -0.24 -12.21
CA ALA A 25 17.99 0.40 -13.08
C ALA A 25 17.97 -0.11 -14.54
N LEU A 26 19.00 -0.85 -14.97
CA LEU A 26 19.10 -1.46 -16.30
C LEU A 26 18.74 -2.95 -16.29
N SER A 27 18.34 -3.52 -15.14
CA SER A 27 17.78 -4.88 -15.11
C SER A 27 16.35 -4.84 -15.67
N PRO A 28 15.97 -5.78 -16.55
CA PRO A 28 14.61 -5.90 -17.04
C PRO A 28 13.56 -6.06 -15.94
N GLU A 29 13.95 -6.65 -14.80
CA GLU A 29 13.08 -6.87 -13.64
C GLU A 29 12.98 -5.65 -12.72
N TYR A 30 13.74 -4.57 -12.98
CA TYR A 30 13.77 -3.37 -12.13
C TYR A 30 12.43 -2.64 -12.09
N PHE A 31 11.73 -2.62 -13.22
CA PHE A 31 10.49 -1.88 -13.40
C PHE A 31 9.45 -2.79 -14.02
N GLN A 32 8.31 -2.93 -13.34
CA GLN A 32 7.12 -3.58 -13.87
C GLN A 32 6.15 -2.49 -14.30
N LEU A 33 5.60 -2.62 -15.52
CA LEU A 33 4.64 -1.65 -16.04
C LEU A 33 3.29 -1.75 -15.32
N ASP A 34 2.93 -2.95 -14.87
CA ASP A 34 1.82 -3.19 -13.96
C ASP A 34 2.28 -4.09 -12.80
N ASP A 35 2.49 -3.50 -11.62
CA ASP A 35 2.94 -4.17 -10.40
C ASP A 35 1.79 -4.50 -9.43
N ARG A 36 0.53 -4.29 -9.86
CA ARG A 36 -0.64 -4.45 -8.98
C ARG A 36 -0.82 -5.90 -8.55
N SER A 37 -0.97 -6.09 -7.24
CA SER A 37 -1.35 -7.36 -6.64
C SER A 37 -2.81 -7.71 -6.90
N LYS A 38 -3.23 -8.95 -6.62
CA LYS A 38 -4.66 -9.33 -6.70
C LYS A 38 -5.50 -8.44 -5.78
N GLN A 39 -4.98 -8.12 -4.59
CA GLN A 39 -5.63 -7.25 -3.61
C GLN A 39 -5.81 -5.83 -4.17
N ASP A 40 -4.79 -5.28 -4.83
CA ASP A 40 -4.89 -3.95 -5.45
C ASP A 40 -5.95 -3.92 -6.57
N LEU A 41 -6.05 -5.00 -7.35
CA LEU A 41 -7.07 -5.12 -8.41
C LEU A 41 -8.49 -5.26 -7.84
N ILE A 42 -8.68 -6.04 -6.77
CA ILE A 42 -9.98 -6.16 -6.08
C ILE A 42 -10.38 -4.80 -5.50
N ASN A 43 -9.46 -4.12 -4.82
CA ASN A 43 -9.74 -2.80 -4.26
C ASN A 43 -10.03 -1.76 -5.34
N SER A 44 -9.32 -1.82 -6.48
CA SER A 44 -9.62 -0.95 -7.63
C SER A 44 -11.04 -1.19 -8.15
N ALA A 45 -11.46 -2.46 -8.23
CA ALA A 45 -12.82 -2.80 -8.65
C ALA A 45 -13.88 -2.36 -7.63
N TYR A 46 -13.58 -2.46 -6.34
CA TYR A 46 -14.44 -1.95 -5.26
C TYR A 46 -14.58 -0.42 -5.29
N GLU A 47 -13.47 0.31 -5.41
CA GLU A 47 -13.50 1.77 -5.55
C GLU A 47 -14.23 2.21 -6.83
N TYR A 48 -14.05 1.48 -7.93
CA TYR A 48 -14.81 1.71 -9.15
C TYR A 48 -16.31 1.47 -8.95
N ALA A 49 -16.69 0.43 -8.22
CA ALA A 49 -18.09 0.12 -7.92
C ALA A 49 -18.78 1.23 -7.11
N LYS A 50 -18.05 1.94 -6.22
CA LYS A 50 -18.57 3.13 -5.52
C LYS A 50 -18.91 4.29 -6.45
N MET A 51 -18.22 4.39 -7.58
CA MET A 51 -18.45 5.44 -8.58
C MET A 51 -19.63 5.11 -9.50
N LEU A 52 -19.97 3.83 -9.64
CA LEU A 52 -21.09 3.39 -10.45
C LEU A 52 -22.40 3.57 -9.67
N ARG A 53 -23.29 4.43 -10.17
CA ARG A 53 -24.67 4.51 -9.68
C ARG A 53 -25.55 3.50 -10.40
N TRP A 54 -26.47 2.86 -9.68
CA TRP A 54 -27.56 2.12 -10.31
C TRP A 54 -28.87 2.89 -10.13
N HIS A 55 -29.76 2.70 -11.10
CA HIS A 55 -31.06 3.31 -11.11
C HIS A 55 -32.11 2.24 -10.85
N GLY A 56 -32.98 2.50 -9.87
CA GLY A 56 -34.12 1.64 -9.61
C GLY A 56 -35.11 1.65 -10.78
N PRO A 57 -36.12 0.76 -10.76
CA PRO A 57 -37.16 0.71 -11.79
C PRO A 57 -37.93 2.04 -11.96
N ASP A 58 -37.88 2.92 -10.96
CA ASP A 58 -38.47 4.26 -10.95
C ASP A 58 -37.54 5.36 -11.52
N GLY A 59 -36.34 4.99 -11.98
CA GLY A 59 -35.35 5.89 -12.57
C GLY A 59 -34.60 6.76 -11.56
N ARG A 60 -34.89 6.64 -10.26
CA ARG A 60 -34.16 7.39 -9.23
C ARG A 60 -32.80 6.73 -8.96
N PRO A 61 -31.72 7.52 -8.78
CA PRO A 61 -30.46 6.96 -8.32
C PRO A 61 -30.68 6.42 -6.91
N ASP A 62 -30.63 5.10 -6.76
CA ASP A 62 -30.96 4.43 -5.50
C ASP A 62 -29.69 4.39 -4.64
N ASP A 63 -28.60 3.80 -5.17
CA ASP A 63 -27.28 3.83 -4.53
C ASP A 63 -26.14 3.51 -5.54
N ASN A 64 -25.02 2.96 -5.08
CA ASN A 64 -23.88 2.50 -5.85
C ASN A 64 -23.67 0.98 -5.78
N TRP A 65 -22.73 0.46 -6.56
CA TRP A 65 -22.47 -0.98 -6.65
C TRP A 65 -21.51 -1.53 -5.58
N ALA A 66 -21.10 -0.74 -4.58
CA ALA A 66 -20.21 -1.24 -3.51
C ALA A 66 -20.79 -2.43 -2.76
N CYS A 67 -22.12 -2.49 -2.60
CA CYS A 67 -22.81 -3.58 -1.94
C CYS A 67 -22.56 -4.96 -2.59
N PHE A 68 -22.24 -5.00 -3.89
CA PHE A 68 -21.82 -6.22 -4.60
C PHE A 68 -20.59 -6.86 -3.97
N TRP A 69 -19.71 -6.06 -3.37
CA TRP A 69 -18.46 -6.49 -2.77
C TRP A 69 -18.59 -6.66 -1.24
N GLU A 70 -19.58 -6.05 -0.61
CA GLU A 70 -19.71 -6.03 0.86
C GLU A 70 -20.43 -7.27 1.42
N VAL A 71 -20.92 -8.16 0.56
CA VAL A 71 -21.65 -9.38 0.96
C VAL A 71 -20.74 -10.41 1.64
N GLU A 72 -19.46 -10.45 1.29
CA GLU A 72 -18.61 -11.61 1.56
C GLU A 72 -17.29 -11.24 2.26
N THR A 73 -16.88 -12.10 3.19
CA THR A 73 -15.77 -11.81 4.13
C THR A 73 -14.43 -11.67 3.40
N LEU A 74 -14.16 -12.49 2.38
CA LEU A 74 -12.93 -12.41 1.59
C LEU A 74 -12.77 -11.06 0.89
N THR A 75 -13.87 -10.52 0.38
CA THR A 75 -13.86 -9.23 -0.30
C THR A 75 -13.53 -8.09 0.66
N TYR A 76 -14.11 -8.08 1.86
CA TYR A 76 -13.76 -7.08 2.87
C TYR A 76 -12.30 -7.22 3.32
N MET A 77 -11.76 -8.44 3.41
CA MET A 77 -10.33 -8.65 3.66
C MET A 77 -9.45 -8.12 2.52
N ALA A 78 -9.87 -8.25 1.27
CA ALA A 78 -9.15 -7.70 0.12
C ALA A 78 -9.10 -6.16 0.17
N ILE A 79 -10.23 -5.52 0.49
CA ILE A 79 -10.33 -4.05 0.67
C ILE A 79 -9.36 -3.60 1.77
N LEU A 80 -9.38 -4.27 2.93
CA LEU A 80 -8.47 -3.96 4.03
C LEU A 80 -6.99 -4.22 3.68
N ALA A 81 -6.70 -5.29 2.94
CA ALA A 81 -5.34 -5.65 2.50
C ALA A 81 -4.76 -4.66 1.48
N ALA A 82 -5.64 -3.94 0.78
CA ALA A 82 -5.32 -2.94 -0.22
C ALA A 82 -5.39 -1.50 0.28
N LEU A 83 -5.68 -1.28 1.57
CA LEU A 83 -5.65 0.05 2.17
C LEU A 83 -4.37 0.79 1.80
N ASP A 84 -4.50 1.98 1.22
CA ASP A 84 -3.33 2.80 0.88
C ASP A 84 -2.79 3.53 2.12
N THR A 85 -2.14 2.77 2.98
CA THR A 85 -1.45 3.28 4.15
C THR A 85 -0.33 4.25 3.78
N ARG A 86 0.25 4.15 2.56
CA ARG A 86 1.30 5.08 2.11
C ARG A 86 0.72 6.47 1.89
N GLN A 87 -0.45 6.54 1.26
CA GLN A 87 -1.16 7.81 1.08
C GLN A 87 -1.54 8.45 2.41
N ILE A 88 -2.07 7.67 3.38
CA ILE A 88 -2.37 8.19 4.73
C ILE A 88 -1.11 8.74 5.41
N ARG A 89 0.02 8.03 5.29
CA ARG A 89 1.30 8.48 5.86
C ARG A 89 1.78 9.76 5.20
N LYS A 90 1.71 9.83 3.87
CA LYS A 90 2.10 10.99 3.08
C LYS A 90 1.28 12.22 3.45
N GLU A 91 -0.05 12.10 3.55
CA GLU A 91 -0.93 13.20 3.96
C GLU A 91 -0.52 13.82 5.31
N TYR A 92 -0.15 12.98 6.28
CA TYR A 92 0.36 13.46 7.56
C TYR A 92 1.75 14.11 7.44
N ASP A 93 2.69 13.45 6.76
CA ASP A 93 4.06 13.95 6.60
C ASP A 93 4.08 15.28 5.80
N ASP A 94 3.18 15.47 4.84
CA ASP A 94 3.03 16.72 4.07
C ASP A 94 2.52 17.87 4.98
N LEU A 95 1.51 17.63 5.83
CA LEU A 95 1.05 18.61 6.83
C LEU A 95 2.15 18.96 7.84
N ASP A 96 2.89 17.95 8.29
CA ASP A 96 3.99 18.10 9.24
C ASP A 96 5.15 18.91 8.62
N ALA A 97 5.47 18.66 7.35
CA ALA A 97 6.46 19.41 6.59
C ALA A 97 6.03 20.88 6.38
N GLU A 98 4.77 21.12 6.03
CA GLU A 98 4.22 22.48 5.90
C GLU A 98 4.34 23.24 7.22
N PHE A 99 4.02 22.60 8.35
CA PHE A 99 4.19 23.20 9.67
C PHE A 99 5.65 23.52 9.97
N GLY A 100 6.58 22.62 9.66
CA GLY A 100 8.02 22.87 9.80
C GLY A 100 8.50 24.09 9.02
N LEU A 101 8.08 24.21 7.76
CA LEU A 101 8.40 25.37 6.92
C LEU A 101 7.77 26.66 7.44
N ALA A 102 6.56 26.60 8.02
CA ALA A 102 5.92 27.75 8.63
C ALA A 102 6.71 28.25 9.86
N LEU A 103 7.26 27.34 10.67
CA LEU A 103 8.11 27.69 11.81
C LEU A 103 9.43 28.36 11.38
N GLU A 104 10.07 27.88 10.31
CA GLU A 104 11.31 28.48 9.78
C GLU A 104 11.12 29.89 9.22
N ARG A 105 9.90 30.24 8.80
CA ARG A 105 9.56 31.58 8.27
C ARG A 105 9.32 32.62 9.39
N LEU A 106 9.25 32.20 10.65
CA LEU A 106 9.10 33.12 11.78
C LEU A 106 10.43 33.85 12.03
N PRO A 107 10.41 35.18 12.24
CA PRO A 107 11.63 35.93 12.53
C PRO A 107 12.28 35.48 13.85
N GLU A 108 13.61 35.32 13.86
CA GLU A 108 14.41 34.85 15.03
C GLU A 108 14.28 35.73 16.30
N LYS A 109 13.69 36.93 16.20
CA LYS A 109 13.53 37.84 17.33
C LYS A 109 12.19 37.61 18.04
N SER A 110 12.29 37.05 19.23
CA SER A 110 11.23 37.02 20.25
C SER A 110 10.52 38.39 20.33
N PRO A 111 9.18 38.45 20.22
CA PRO A 111 8.45 39.63 20.65
C PRO A 111 8.69 39.81 22.15
N LYS A 112 8.98 41.05 22.55
CA LYS A 112 9.05 41.45 23.95
C LYS A 112 7.63 41.37 24.52
N ASP A 113 7.47 40.67 25.64
CA ASP A 113 6.28 40.58 26.47
C ASP A 113 4.96 40.22 25.76
N GLY A 114 4.53 38.96 25.94
CA GLY A 114 3.12 38.56 25.87
C GLY A 114 2.57 38.09 24.52
N ASP A 115 3.29 38.29 23.42
CA ASP A 115 2.77 37.99 22.07
C ASP A 115 3.40 36.70 21.50
N MET A 116 3.12 35.55 22.11
CA MET A 116 3.43 34.24 21.51
C MET A 116 2.55 34.03 20.27
N THR A 117 3.01 34.55 19.13
CA THR A 117 2.70 34.14 17.75
C THR A 117 1.49 33.20 17.60
N GLU A 118 0.31 33.78 17.35
CA GLU A 118 -1.01 33.14 17.14
C GLU A 118 -1.06 32.08 15.99
N ILE A 119 0.07 31.80 15.33
CA ILE A 119 0.18 30.92 14.17
C ILE A 119 0.30 29.44 14.59
N ALA A 120 0.86 29.12 15.75
CA ALA A 120 1.13 27.73 16.15
C ALA A 120 -0.14 26.87 16.38
N PRO A 121 -1.22 27.35 17.02
CA PRO A 121 -2.37 26.50 17.36
C PRO A 121 -3.09 25.91 16.16
N GLN A 122 -3.22 26.65 15.05
CA GLN A 122 -3.90 26.16 13.84
C GLN A 122 -3.18 24.96 13.19
N TYR A 123 -1.85 24.96 13.15
CA TYR A 123 -1.08 23.83 12.59
C TYR A 123 -1.17 22.60 13.49
N TYR A 124 -1.12 22.81 14.80
CA TYR A 124 -1.35 21.74 15.77
C TYR A 124 -2.75 21.13 15.64
N ARG A 125 -3.79 21.96 15.51
CA ARG A 125 -5.16 21.50 15.24
C ARG A 125 -5.24 20.68 13.96
N GLN A 126 -4.58 21.10 12.86
CA GLN A 126 -4.54 20.32 11.61
C GLN A 126 -3.89 18.94 11.78
N LEU A 127 -2.76 18.87 12.50
CA LEU A 127 -2.09 17.60 12.78
C LEU A 127 -2.93 16.69 13.69
N MET A 128 -3.54 17.24 14.75
CA MET A 128 -4.43 16.51 15.64
C MET A 128 -5.70 16.04 14.92
N ASP A 129 -6.23 16.83 13.98
CA ASP A 129 -7.32 16.42 13.10
C ASP A 129 -6.92 15.27 12.17
N ALA A 130 -5.69 15.26 11.68
CA ALA A 130 -5.16 14.12 10.94
C ALA A 130 -5.12 12.86 11.82
N VAL A 131 -4.65 12.97 13.07
CA VAL A 131 -4.67 11.83 14.03
C VAL A 131 -6.08 11.34 14.26
N ARG A 132 -7.03 12.24 14.52
CA ARG A 132 -8.45 11.91 14.72
C ARG A 132 -9.05 11.20 13.51
N ARG A 133 -8.78 11.67 12.29
CA ARG A 133 -9.21 11.00 11.05
C ARG A 133 -8.60 9.60 10.92
N THR A 134 -7.34 9.42 11.26
CA THR A 134 -6.68 8.10 11.26
C THR A 134 -7.31 7.15 12.27
N ALA A 135 -7.61 7.62 13.49
CA ALA A 135 -8.33 6.87 14.51
C ALA A 135 -9.75 6.49 14.03
N TRP A 136 -10.45 7.43 13.41
CA TRP A 136 -11.80 7.19 12.88
C TRP A 136 -11.84 6.14 11.77
N ARG A 137 -10.79 6.07 10.92
CA ARG A 137 -10.67 4.99 9.91
C ARG A 137 -10.62 3.61 10.57
N LEU A 138 -9.90 3.45 11.68
CA LEU A 138 -9.89 2.18 12.44
C LEU A 138 -11.28 1.82 12.97
N GLU A 139 -11.95 2.79 13.60
CA GLU A 139 -13.30 2.58 14.14
C GLU A 139 -14.29 2.21 13.03
N THR A 140 -14.22 2.89 11.89
CA THR A 140 -15.07 2.61 10.71
C THR A 140 -14.87 1.18 10.24
N HIS A 141 -13.62 0.73 10.09
CA HIS A 141 -13.33 -0.65 9.68
C HIS A 141 -13.81 -1.68 10.70
N TYR A 142 -13.68 -1.40 11.99
CA TYR A 142 -14.22 -2.27 13.05
C TYR A 142 -15.74 -2.37 12.97
N ARG A 143 -16.46 -1.25 12.82
CA ARG A 143 -17.93 -1.21 12.76
C ARG A 143 -18.48 -2.00 11.59
N ASN A 144 -17.84 -1.85 10.42
CA ASN A 144 -18.30 -2.46 9.18
C ASN A 144 -17.99 -3.97 9.08
N LEU A 145 -17.04 -4.49 9.86
CA LEU A 145 -16.74 -5.93 9.85
C LEU A 145 -17.85 -6.74 10.53
N ASN A 146 -18.20 -7.86 9.93
CA ASN A 146 -19.07 -8.85 10.55
C ASN A 146 -18.38 -9.50 11.78
N ASN A 147 -19.15 -9.79 12.84
CA ASN A 147 -18.69 -10.42 14.07
C ASN A 147 -18.09 -11.83 13.88
N GLN A 148 -18.44 -12.51 12.79
CA GLN A 148 -17.89 -13.84 12.47
C GLN A 148 -16.44 -13.79 11.95
N VAL A 149 -15.94 -12.61 11.56
CA VAL A 149 -14.61 -12.46 10.97
C VAL A 149 -13.56 -12.36 12.09
N PRO A 150 -12.55 -13.26 12.15
CA PRO A 150 -11.50 -13.22 13.18
C PRO A 150 -10.71 -11.90 13.20
N LEU A 151 -10.68 -11.17 12.09
CA LEU A 151 -10.04 -9.87 11.97
C LEU A 151 -10.71 -8.79 12.84
N LYS A 152 -12.03 -8.88 13.08
CA LYS A 152 -12.75 -7.89 13.90
C LYS A 152 -12.24 -7.87 15.34
N ALA A 153 -12.05 -9.04 15.94
CA ALA A 153 -11.48 -9.18 17.28
C ALA A 153 -10.04 -8.65 17.36
N GLN A 154 -9.25 -8.82 16.29
CA GLN A 154 -7.89 -8.31 16.24
C GLN A 154 -7.84 -6.79 16.11
N ILE A 155 -8.73 -6.17 15.32
CA ILE A 155 -8.88 -4.71 15.28
C ILE A 155 -9.25 -4.18 16.66
N LEU A 156 -10.19 -4.82 17.35
CA LEU A 156 -10.57 -4.47 18.71
C LEU A 156 -9.37 -4.47 19.66
N GLN A 157 -8.56 -5.53 19.62
CA GLN A 157 -7.34 -5.64 20.42
C GLN A 157 -6.33 -4.53 20.09
N LEU A 158 -6.14 -4.19 18.81
CA LEU A 158 -5.24 -3.12 18.39
C LEU A 158 -5.71 -1.74 18.85
N ILE A 159 -7.02 -1.47 18.81
CA ILE A 159 -7.60 -0.24 19.33
C ILE A 159 -7.38 -0.17 20.86
N ARG A 160 -7.78 -1.23 21.58
CA ARG A 160 -7.69 -1.28 23.05
C ARG A 160 -6.27 -1.19 23.57
N LYS A 161 -5.30 -1.81 22.89
CA LYS A 161 -3.88 -1.81 23.28
C LYS A 161 -3.34 -0.41 23.62
N HIS A 162 -3.86 0.63 22.96
CA HIS A 162 -3.40 2.00 23.12
C HIS A 162 -4.44 2.95 23.72
N ASN A 163 -5.61 2.43 24.14
CA ASN A 163 -6.71 3.28 24.59
C ASN A 163 -7.49 2.72 25.79
N ASP A 164 -7.37 1.44 26.12
CA ASP A 164 -8.10 0.82 27.23
C ASP A 164 -7.42 1.12 28.57
N PHE A 165 -7.38 2.40 28.91
CA PHE A 165 -6.76 2.97 30.11
C PHE A 165 -7.79 3.84 30.83
N GLU A 166 -7.77 3.82 32.16
CA GLU A 166 -8.53 4.79 32.95
C GLU A 166 -7.87 6.17 32.83
N TYR A 167 -8.68 7.22 32.82
CA TYR A 167 -8.17 8.58 32.70
C TYR A 167 -7.57 9.03 34.04
N GLU A 168 -6.27 9.30 34.04
CA GLU A 168 -5.54 9.93 35.15
C GLU A 168 -4.97 11.28 34.70
N PRO A 169 -5.37 12.43 35.30
CA PRO A 169 -4.92 13.76 34.87
C PRO A 169 -3.41 13.96 34.85
N ASP A 170 -2.69 13.31 35.77
CA ASP A 170 -1.24 13.44 35.91
C ASP A 170 -0.47 12.52 34.94
N LEU A 171 -1.14 11.51 34.36
CA LEU A 171 -0.55 10.52 33.45
C LEU A 171 -1.60 9.99 32.47
N VAL A 172 -1.82 10.73 31.38
CA VAL A 172 -2.78 10.31 30.35
C VAL A 172 -2.13 9.29 29.40
N GLU A 173 -2.43 8.00 29.59
CA GLU A 173 -1.86 6.91 28.79
C GLU A 173 -2.62 6.63 27.49
N GLY A 174 -3.94 6.87 27.48
CA GLY A 174 -4.80 6.59 26.33
C GLY A 174 -4.54 7.54 25.16
N VAL A 175 -4.34 7.01 23.95
CA VAL A 175 -4.07 7.82 22.75
C VAL A 175 -5.23 8.76 22.44
N LEU A 176 -6.48 8.30 22.52
CA LEU A 176 -7.65 9.16 22.31
C LEU A 176 -7.80 10.21 23.42
N GLN A 177 -7.60 9.82 24.67
CA GLN A 177 -7.67 10.73 25.83
C GLN A 177 -6.63 11.85 25.70
N GLN A 178 -5.37 11.50 25.40
CA GLN A 178 -4.29 12.46 25.20
C GLN A 178 -4.55 13.36 23.98
N LEU A 179 -5.11 12.80 22.91
CA LEU A 179 -5.50 13.59 21.73
C LEU A 179 -6.59 14.60 22.07
N ILE A 180 -7.60 14.22 22.87
CA ILE A 180 -8.66 15.12 23.34
C ILE A 180 -8.07 16.21 24.24
N ALA A 181 -7.22 15.84 25.20
CA ALA A 181 -6.54 16.78 26.10
C ALA A 181 -5.75 17.85 25.32
N PHE A 182 -4.95 17.41 24.33
CA PHE A 182 -4.20 18.32 23.47
C PHE A 182 -5.10 19.21 22.62
N HIS A 183 -6.18 18.70 22.05
CA HIS A 183 -7.11 19.53 21.29
C HIS A 183 -7.80 20.57 22.18
N LYS A 184 -8.23 20.19 23.39
CA LYS A 184 -8.80 21.14 24.36
C LYS A 184 -7.78 22.22 24.74
N GLY A 185 -6.51 21.86 24.91
CA GLY A 185 -5.44 22.83 25.18
C GLY A 185 -5.06 23.72 24.00
N ALA A 186 -5.38 23.30 22.76
CA ALA A 186 -5.12 24.06 21.54
C ALA A 186 -6.33 24.87 21.07
N ASP A 187 -7.53 24.57 21.55
CA ASP A 187 -8.81 25.14 21.14
C ASP A 187 -9.80 25.21 22.31
N ASP A 188 -9.88 26.37 22.95
CA ASP A 188 -10.82 26.63 24.06
C ASP A 188 -12.30 26.50 23.62
N GLY A 189 -12.57 26.56 22.31
CA GLY A 189 -13.91 26.39 21.72
C GLY A 189 -14.22 24.98 21.25
N LEU A 190 -13.42 23.97 21.63
CA LEU A 190 -13.59 22.60 21.16
C LEU A 190 -14.96 22.04 21.51
N LEU A 191 -15.77 21.82 20.48
CA LEU A 191 -17.10 21.26 20.60
C LEU A 191 -17.05 19.72 20.80
N PRO A 192 -17.87 19.17 21.71
CA PRO A 192 -18.01 17.72 21.97
C PRO A 192 -18.23 16.86 20.72
N GLU A 193 -19.00 17.38 19.77
CA GLU A 193 -19.41 16.74 18.53
C GLU A 193 -18.18 16.31 17.69
N LYS A 194 -17.01 16.94 17.88
CA LYS A 194 -15.77 16.54 17.21
C LYS A 194 -15.35 15.10 17.57
N TYR A 195 -15.71 14.65 18.76
CA TYR A 195 -15.30 13.37 19.36
C TYR A 195 -16.47 12.45 19.74
N GLN A 196 -17.71 12.95 19.66
CA GLN A 196 -18.91 12.23 20.06
C GLN A 196 -18.98 10.81 19.49
N ASP A 197 -18.60 10.62 18.23
CA ASP A 197 -18.64 9.31 17.57
C ASP A 197 -17.82 8.21 18.27
N PHE A 198 -16.85 8.56 19.13
CA PHE A 198 -16.02 7.61 19.86
C PHE A 198 -16.66 7.10 21.17
N TYR A 199 -17.63 7.82 21.72
CA TYR A 199 -18.23 7.52 23.04
C TYR A 199 -19.77 7.56 23.08
N ASP A 200 -20.45 7.88 21.98
CA ASP A 200 -21.91 7.93 21.94
C ASP A 200 -22.54 6.52 22.12
N LYS A 201 -23.45 6.43 23.10
CA LYS A 201 -24.15 5.21 23.53
C LYS A 201 -25.10 4.65 22.46
N THR A 202 -25.47 5.44 21.46
CA THR A 202 -26.28 4.98 20.31
C THR A 202 -25.54 4.02 19.38
N HIS A 203 -24.19 4.04 19.39
CA HIS A 203 -23.35 3.27 18.47
C HIS A 203 -22.20 2.49 19.14
N VAL A 204 -21.93 2.71 20.44
CA VAL A 204 -20.79 2.13 21.16
C VAL A 204 -21.25 1.46 22.46
N THR A 205 -21.30 0.13 22.48
CA THR A 205 -21.57 -0.65 23.70
C THR A 205 -20.31 -1.02 24.49
N ASP A 206 -19.11 -0.75 23.96
CA ASP A 206 -17.88 -1.46 24.38
C ASP A 206 -16.66 -0.56 24.69
N HIS A 207 -16.88 0.75 24.91
CA HIS A 207 -15.90 1.76 25.38
C HIS A 207 -14.46 1.60 24.86
N ARG A 208 -14.32 1.21 23.58
CA ARG A 208 -13.08 0.63 23.02
C ARG A 208 -11.91 1.60 23.00
N TRP A 209 -12.21 2.90 23.05
CA TRP A 209 -11.27 4.00 22.98
C TRP A 209 -10.99 4.67 24.34
N GLY A 210 -11.40 4.05 25.46
CA GLY A 210 -11.10 4.55 26.80
C GLY A 210 -11.89 5.79 27.24
N VAL A 211 -12.86 6.23 26.43
CA VAL A 211 -13.81 7.29 26.79
C VAL A 211 -15.18 6.68 26.79
N LYS A 212 -15.80 6.55 27.97
CA LYS A 212 -17.01 5.74 28.10
C LYS A 212 -18.25 6.48 27.64
N ASP A 213 -18.31 7.77 27.96
CA ASP A 213 -19.41 8.64 27.63
C ASP A 213 -19.04 10.13 27.69
N ARG A 214 -20.08 10.98 27.70
CA ARG A 214 -19.96 12.43 27.72
C ARG A 214 -19.26 12.93 28.99
N ASP A 215 -19.53 12.32 30.13
CA ASP A 215 -18.98 12.75 31.42
C ASP A 215 -17.48 12.44 31.46
N ASP A 216 -17.07 11.26 30.99
CA ASP A 216 -15.66 10.91 30.81
C ASP A 216 -14.94 11.91 29.88
N TYR A 217 -15.56 12.26 28.74
CA TYR A 217 -15.00 13.26 27.84
C TYR A 217 -14.82 14.62 28.53
N ASP A 218 -15.81 15.07 29.30
CA ASP A 218 -15.77 16.37 29.96
C ASP A 218 -14.73 16.42 31.08
N CYS A 219 -14.47 15.28 31.76
CA CYS A 219 -13.41 15.12 32.76
C CYS A 219 -11.98 15.22 32.19
N ILE A 220 -11.77 15.00 30.88
CA ILE A 220 -10.45 15.14 30.26
C ILE A 220 -10.04 16.62 30.28
N LEU A 221 -8.99 16.96 31.00
CA LEU A 221 -8.53 18.32 31.19
C LEU A 221 -7.73 18.81 29.96
N PRO A 222 -7.77 20.12 29.65
CA PRO A 222 -6.91 20.70 28.61
C PRO A 222 -5.43 20.52 28.93
N ASP A 223 -4.65 20.05 27.96
CA ASP A 223 -3.20 19.91 28.06
C ASP A 223 -2.52 20.76 26.99
N GLY A 224 -1.93 21.88 27.40
CA GLY A 224 -1.18 22.78 26.53
C GLY A 224 0.27 22.35 26.23
N THR A 225 0.72 21.21 26.75
CA THR A 225 2.11 20.73 26.62
C THR A 225 2.38 19.94 25.32
N TYR A 226 1.45 20.00 24.36
CA TYR A 226 1.61 19.34 23.07
C TYR A 226 2.84 19.86 22.32
N THR A 227 3.58 18.93 21.72
CA THR A 227 4.68 19.24 20.80
C THR A 227 4.47 18.48 19.49
N ARG A 228 5.18 18.88 18.44
CA ARG A 228 5.12 18.21 17.14
C ARG A 228 5.46 16.73 17.27
N GLU A 229 6.42 16.38 18.12
CA GLU A 229 6.83 15.00 18.42
C GLU A 229 5.73 14.22 19.16
N LYS A 230 5.08 14.85 20.15
CA LYS A 230 3.99 14.21 20.90
C LYS A 230 2.77 13.92 20.00
N VAL A 231 2.36 14.89 19.18
CA VAL A 231 1.24 14.68 18.22
C VAL A 231 1.61 13.61 17.18
N ARG A 232 2.87 13.60 16.71
CA ARG A 232 3.38 12.55 15.83
C ARG A 232 3.36 11.17 16.47
N ALA A 233 3.67 11.06 17.76
CA ALA A 233 3.58 9.78 18.48
C ALA A 233 2.15 9.23 18.48
N LEU A 234 1.15 10.09 18.73
CA LEU A 234 -0.28 9.70 18.66
C LEU A 234 -0.66 9.25 17.25
N PHE A 235 -0.24 9.99 16.22
CA PHE A 235 -0.44 9.59 14.83
C PHE A 235 0.15 8.21 14.55
N LEU A 236 1.40 7.98 14.94
CA LEU A 236 2.10 6.73 14.70
C LEU A 236 1.42 5.55 15.41
N ALA A 237 0.85 5.74 16.60
CA ALA A 237 0.09 4.70 17.28
C ALA A 237 -1.13 4.25 16.44
N CYS A 238 -1.97 5.18 15.99
CA CYS A 238 -3.11 4.88 15.13
C CYS A 238 -2.70 4.34 13.75
N TYR A 239 -1.67 4.93 13.15
CA TYR A 239 -1.14 4.50 11.85
C TYR A 239 -0.59 3.07 11.89
N ASN A 240 0.20 2.73 12.91
CA ASN A 240 0.76 1.39 13.06
C ASN A 240 -0.35 0.34 13.29
N ALA A 241 -1.41 0.70 14.01
CA ALA A 241 -2.59 -0.15 14.12
C ALA A 241 -3.24 -0.39 12.74
N LEU A 242 -3.43 0.64 11.90
CA LEU A 242 -3.94 0.45 10.53
C LEU A 242 -3.04 -0.44 9.66
N VAL A 243 -1.72 -0.25 9.75
CA VAL A 243 -0.75 -1.10 9.02
C VAL A 243 -0.84 -2.56 9.50
N ALA A 244 -0.97 -2.78 10.80
CA ALA A 244 -1.16 -4.12 11.37
C ALA A 244 -2.46 -4.77 10.85
N VAL A 245 -3.56 -4.01 10.79
CA VAL A 245 -4.84 -4.47 10.24
C VAL A 245 -4.69 -4.85 8.76
N LYS A 246 -4.08 -3.99 7.94
CA LYS A 246 -3.81 -4.26 6.53
C LYS A 246 -2.99 -5.54 6.34
N ASN A 247 -1.89 -5.68 7.06
CA ASN A 247 -1.01 -6.84 6.95
C ASN A 247 -1.74 -8.12 7.37
N ARG A 248 -2.55 -8.04 8.42
CA ARG A 248 -3.33 -9.19 8.86
C ARG A 248 -4.44 -9.57 7.89
N ALA A 249 -5.15 -8.58 7.35
CA ALA A 249 -6.15 -8.78 6.31
C ALA A 249 -5.54 -9.45 5.08
N ARG A 250 -4.33 -9.04 4.68
CA ARG A 250 -3.58 -9.69 3.60
C ARG A 250 -3.27 -11.15 3.89
N GLN A 251 -2.75 -11.46 5.07
CA GLN A 251 -2.46 -12.84 5.47
C GLN A 251 -3.71 -13.73 5.47
N LEU A 252 -4.82 -13.23 6.02
CA LEU A 252 -6.08 -13.97 6.05
C LEU A 252 -6.66 -14.14 4.64
N PHE A 253 -6.60 -13.10 3.81
CA PHE A 253 -6.99 -13.18 2.41
C PHE A 253 -6.16 -14.24 1.65
N ASP A 254 -4.84 -14.22 1.79
CA ASP A 254 -3.96 -15.17 1.11
C ASP A 254 -4.20 -16.61 1.60
N ALA A 255 -4.48 -16.80 2.89
CA ALA A 255 -4.86 -18.10 3.44
C ALA A 255 -6.18 -18.62 2.84
N GLU A 256 -7.19 -17.77 2.72
CA GLU A 256 -8.48 -18.22 2.17
C GLU A 256 -8.39 -18.49 0.67
N ILE A 257 -7.61 -17.70 -0.08
CA ILE A 257 -7.31 -18.01 -1.50
C ILE A 257 -6.63 -19.37 -1.63
N GLN A 258 -5.66 -19.68 -0.77
CA GLN A 258 -5.01 -20.99 -0.79
C GLN A 258 -5.97 -22.14 -0.45
N LEU A 259 -6.92 -21.92 0.47
CA LEU A 259 -7.96 -22.92 0.77
C LEU A 259 -8.92 -23.12 -0.41
N ILE A 260 -9.27 -22.07 -1.16
CA ILE A 260 -10.14 -22.17 -2.34
C ILE A 260 -9.49 -23.01 -3.46
N GLU A 261 -8.17 -22.98 -3.57
CA GLU A 261 -7.41 -23.78 -4.54
C GLU A 261 -7.34 -25.27 -4.17
N GLN A 262 -7.70 -25.65 -2.94
CA GLN A 262 -7.73 -27.04 -2.51
C GLN A 262 -9.01 -27.78 -2.99
N PRO A 263 -8.96 -29.13 -3.08
CA PRO A 263 -10.14 -29.93 -3.36
C PRO A 263 -11.24 -29.70 -2.32
N GLU A 264 -12.49 -29.71 -2.75
CA GLU A 264 -13.68 -29.41 -1.94
C GLU A 264 -13.89 -30.40 -0.78
N GLU A 265 -13.24 -31.56 -0.85
CA GLU A 265 -13.20 -32.58 0.22
C GLU A 265 -12.44 -32.10 1.48
N VAL A 266 -11.51 -31.15 1.34
CA VAL A 266 -10.66 -30.66 2.45
C VAL A 266 -11.32 -29.52 3.22
N ALA A 267 -12.06 -28.65 2.52
CA ALA A 267 -12.83 -27.57 3.13
C ALA A 267 -14.02 -27.16 2.26
N PRO A 268 -15.21 -26.92 2.85
CA PRO A 268 -16.36 -26.44 2.10
C PRO A 268 -16.10 -25.04 1.53
N ARG A 269 -16.39 -24.83 0.24
CA ARG A 269 -16.29 -23.51 -0.39
C ARG A 269 -17.37 -22.59 0.16
N ARG A 270 -16.96 -21.49 0.77
CA ARG A 270 -17.86 -20.46 1.33
C ARG A 270 -17.86 -19.17 0.50
N LEU A 271 -17.64 -19.29 -0.80
CA LEU A 271 -17.48 -18.15 -1.69
C LEU A 271 -18.74 -17.94 -2.52
N GLU A 272 -19.22 -16.70 -2.56
CA GLU A 272 -20.34 -16.33 -3.41
C GLU A 272 -19.98 -16.49 -4.90
N PRO A 273 -20.89 -16.97 -5.77
CA PRO A 273 -20.58 -17.29 -7.17
C PRO A 273 -20.00 -16.11 -7.97
N HIS A 274 -20.43 -14.89 -7.67
CA HIS A 274 -19.97 -13.69 -8.35
C HIS A 274 -18.52 -13.33 -7.96
N ILE A 275 -18.12 -13.57 -6.71
CA ILE A 275 -16.73 -13.39 -6.27
C ILE A 275 -15.85 -14.50 -6.88
N ALA A 276 -16.34 -15.73 -6.94
CA ALA A 276 -15.64 -16.84 -7.60
C ALA A 276 -15.30 -16.51 -9.06
N LEU A 277 -16.28 -15.96 -9.79
CA LEU A 277 -16.11 -15.51 -11.17
C LEU A 277 -15.07 -14.40 -11.29
N PHE A 278 -15.09 -13.43 -10.37
CA PHE A 278 -14.11 -12.34 -10.37
C PHE A 278 -12.69 -12.84 -10.08
N ILE A 279 -12.51 -13.75 -9.11
CA ILE A 279 -11.20 -14.37 -8.83
C ILE A 279 -10.70 -15.16 -10.05
N ALA A 280 -11.58 -15.89 -10.73
CA ALA A 280 -11.23 -16.57 -11.98
C ALA A 280 -10.76 -15.58 -13.06
N PHE A 281 -11.45 -14.45 -13.21
CA PHE A 281 -11.01 -13.36 -14.08
C PHE A 281 -9.63 -12.84 -13.68
N LEU A 282 -9.36 -12.57 -12.40
CA LEU A 282 -8.05 -12.09 -11.95
C LEU A 282 -6.92 -13.09 -12.22
N ASN A 283 -7.20 -14.40 -12.11
CA ASN A 283 -6.25 -15.44 -12.46
C ASN A 283 -5.91 -15.42 -13.96
N LEU A 284 -6.91 -15.22 -14.83
CA LEU A 284 -6.69 -15.09 -16.27
C LEU A 284 -5.99 -13.76 -16.63
N PHE A 285 -6.36 -12.67 -15.96
CA PHE A 285 -5.79 -11.35 -16.16
C PHE A 285 -4.28 -11.30 -15.84
N ARG A 286 -3.80 -12.16 -14.94
CA ARG A 286 -2.36 -12.29 -14.64
C ARG A 286 -1.52 -12.52 -15.90
N HIS A 287 -1.99 -13.31 -16.86
CA HIS A 287 -1.28 -13.54 -18.12
C HIS A 287 -1.11 -12.26 -18.97
N ALA A 288 -2.11 -11.37 -18.92
CA ALA A 288 -2.02 -10.07 -19.59
C ALA A 288 -1.05 -9.13 -18.86
N GLN A 289 -1.06 -9.12 -17.51
CA GLN A 289 -0.09 -8.37 -16.73
C GLN A 289 1.35 -8.84 -17.00
N ASP A 290 1.57 -10.16 -17.04
CA ASP A 290 2.88 -10.75 -17.30
C ASP A 290 3.37 -10.37 -18.71
N SER A 291 2.50 -10.46 -19.73
CA SER A 291 2.81 -10.04 -21.10
C SER A 291 3.17 -8.55 -21.20
N LEU A 292 2.47 -7.71 -20.43
CA LEU A 292 2.76 -6.27 -20.35
C LEU A 292 4.12 -6.01 -19.68
N ASN A 293 4.43 -6.76 -18.62
CA ASN A 293 5.68 -6.67 -17.88
C ASN A 293 6.89 -7.24 -18.64
N GLU A 294 6.69 -7.90 -19.79
CA GLU A 294 7.77 -8.26 -20.71
C GLU A 294 8.24 -7.08 -21.59
N ILE A 295 7.46 -6.00 -21.70
CA ILE A 295 7.80 -4.85 -22.57
C ILE A 295 9.15 -4.23 -22.23
N PRO A 296 9.47 -3.91 -20.95
CA PRO A 296 10.78 -3.34 -20.59
C PRO A 296 11.94 -4.24 -21.02
N ARG A 297 11.80 -5.56 -20.83
CA ARG A 297 12.79 -6.54 -21.28
C ARG A 297 12.98 -6.51 -22.79
N ARG A 298 11.88 -6.59 -23.55
CA ARG A 298 11.90 -6.57 -25.02
C ARG A 298 12.51 -5.28 -25.56
N HIS A 299 12.23 -4.15 -24.91
CA HIS A 299 12.82 -2.87 -25.26
C HIS A 299 14.33 -2.83 -25.02
N LEU A 300 14.79 -3.32 -23.86
CA LEU A 300 16.22 -3.41 -23.54
C LEU A 300 16.98 -4.35 -24.47
N ASP A 301 16.41 -5.54 -24.76
CA ASP A 301 16.98 -6.50 -25.71
C ASP A 301 17.11 -5.84 -27.11
N PHE A 302 16.06 -5.15 -27.58
CA PHE A 302 16.11 -4.42 -28.85
C PHE A 302 17.18 -3.30 -28.85
N TYR A 303 17.26 -2.54 -27.77
CA TYR A 303 18.23 -1.45 -27.66
C TYR A 303 19.68 -1.96 -27.68
N TYR A 304 19.99 -3.01 -26.92
CA TYR A 304 21.34 -3.56 -26.86
C TYR A 304 21.72 -4.36 -28.12
N ASP A 305 20.83 -5.22 -28.60
CA ASP A 305 21.14 -6.14 -29.70
C ASP A 305 20.99 -5.46 -31.07
N CYS A 306 19.98 -4.60 -31.26
CA CYS A 306 19.67 -4.00 -32.57
C CYS A 306 20.20 -2.57 -32.74
N VAL A 307 20.10 -1.71 -31.71
CA VAL A 307 20.55 -0.31 -31.81
C VAL A 307 22.04 -0.19 -31.56
N LEU A 308 22.53 -0.81 -30.48
CA LEU A 308 23.96 -0.78 -30.12
C LEU A 308 24.78 -1.91 -30.75
N GLY A 309 24.13 -2.97 -31.25
CA GLY A 309 24.81 -4.08 -31.91
C GLY A 309 25.70 -4.91 -30.98
N LEU A 310 25.38 -4.96 -29.68
CA LEU A 310 26.16 -5.72 -28.72
C LEU A 310 25.97 -7.22 -28.94
N THR A 311 27.06 -7.96 -29.10
CA THR A 311 27.01 -9.43 -29.16
C THR A 311 27.27 -10.02 -27.79
N ARG A 312 26.39 -10.91 -27.33
CA ARG A 312 26.59 -11.66 -26.08
C ARG A 312 27.87 -12.50 -26.22
N LYS A 313 28.79 -12.34 -25.26
CA LYS A 313 30.03 -13.12 -25.24
C LYS A 313 29.65 -14.60 -25.03
N PRO A 314 30.17 -15.54 -25.83
CA PRO A 314 29.92 -16.96 -25.61
C PRO A 314 30.39 -17.34 -24.20
N GLY A 315 29.56 -18.09 -23.47
CA GLY A 315 29.94 -18.61 -22.15
C GLY A 315 31.20 -19.45 -22.31
N ALA A 316 32.27 -19.11 -21.59
CA ALA A 316 33.52 -19.85 -21.66
C ALA A 316 33.33 -21.24 -21.03
N THR A 317 33.12 -22.26 -21.84
CA THR A 317 33.17 -23.69 -21.44
C THR A 317 34.62 -24.19 -21.40
N GLY A 318 35.54 -23.36 -20.89
CA GLY A 318 36.99 -23.55 -21.03
C GLY A 318 37.71 -23.35 -19.70
N GLY A 319 37.48 -24.28 -18.78
CA GLY A 319 38.13 -24.34 -17.48
C GLY A 319 37.36 -25.34 -16.64
N THR A 320 37.99 -26.45 -16.29
CA THR A 320 37.48 -27.41 -15.30
C THR A 320 36.87 -26.61 -14.14
N ALA A 321 35.57 -26.79 -13.91
CA ALA A 321 34.91 -26.21 -12.77
C ALA A 321 35.74 -26.57 -11.52
N PRO A 322 36.12 -25.61 -10.66
CA PRO A 322 36.62 -25.97 -9.34
C PRO A 322 35.56 -26.89 -8.73
N SER A 323 35.98 -28.02 -8.18
CA SER A 323 35.13 -29.10 -7.60
C SER A 323 34.14 -28.65 -6.52
N ASN A 324 34.03 -27.34 -6.28
CA ASN A 324 33.37 -26.70 -5.16
C ASN A 324 32.18 -25.81 -5.61
N TRP A 325 31.84 -25.78 -6.91
CA TRP A 325 30.73 -24.98 -7.46
C TRP A 325 29.42 -25.77 -7.67
N GLY A 326 29.18 -26.78 -6.84
CA GLY A 326 27.84 -27.35 -6.70
C GLY A 326 27.01 -26.47 -5.77
N MET A 327 26.05 -25.71 -6.31
CA MET A 327 24.95 -25.21 -5.49
C MET A 327 24.18 -26.44 -4.97
N LYS A 328 24.32 -26.73 -3.69
CA LYS A 328 23.43 -27.67 -2.98
C LYS A 328 22.19 -26.90 -2.55
N ASN A 329 21.01 -27.45 -2.85
CA ASN A 329 19.82 -27.10 -2.08
C ASN A 329 19.98 -27.61 -0.63
N VAL A 330 19.19 -27.07 0.30
CA VAL A 330 19.23 -27.37 1.74
C VAL A 330 18.97 -28.85 2.07
N ASP A 331 18.54 -29.66 1.10
CA ASP A 331 18.30 -31.11 1.20
C ASP A 331 19.30 -32.00 0.42
N GLY A 332 20.30 -31.42 -0.27
CA GLY A 332 21.41 -32.17 -0.86
C GLY A 332 21.17 -32.84 -2.22
N SER A 333 20.08 -32.55 -2.93
CA SER A 333 19.85 -33.04 -4.30
C SER A 333 20.31 -32.03 -5.38
N SER A 334 20.79 -32.51 -6.53
CA SER A 334 21.33 -31.69 -7.63
C SER A 334 20.28 -31.40 -8.72
N VAL A 335 20.20 -30.14 -9.17
CA VAL A 335 19.32 -29.73 -10.28
C VAL A 335 20.12 -29.69 -11.58
N LEU A 336 19.74 -30.52 -12.56
CA LEU A 336 20.12 -30.32 -13.96
C LEU A 336 19.21 -29.23 -14.56
N LEU A 337 19.80 -28.14 -15.03
CA LEU A 337 19.08 -27.13 -15.81
C LEU A 337 18.52 -27.79 -17.08
N PRO A 338 17.21 -27.67 -17.40
CA PRO A 338 16.68 -28.16 -18.66
C PRO A 338 17.24 -27.33 -19.81
N THR A 339 17.84 -28.00 -20.79
CA THR A 339 18.26 -27.39 -22.05
C THR A 339 17.01 -27.11 -22.88
N LEU A 340 16.66 -25.83 -23.07
CA LEU A 340 15.60 -25.45 -24.02
C LEU A 340 16.13 -25.65 -25.46
N PRO A 341 15.40 -26.36 -26.34
CA PRO A 341 15.82 -26.54 -27.72
C PRO A 341 15.72 -25.23 -28.50
N ARG A 342 16.74 -24.93 -29.31
CA ARG A 342 16.76 -23.81 -30.26
C ARG A 342 15.62 -23.99 -31.28
N LYS A 343 14.61 -23.11 -31.26
CA LYS A 343 13.70 -22.95 -32.40
C LYS A 343 14.39 -22.09 -33.47
N SER A 344 14.61 -22.66 -34.64
CA SER A 344 15.03 -21.95 -35.85
C SER A 344 13.92 -20.97 -36.28
N PRO A 345 14.24 -19.77 -36.79
CA PRO A 345 13.24 -18.84 -37.31
C PRO A 345 12.59 -19.38 -38.60
N PRO A 346 11.31 -19.11 -38.87
CA PRO A 346 10.65 -19.53 -40.10
C PRO A 346 11.20 -18.74 -41.30
N MET A 347 11.59 -19.47 -42.34
CA MET A 347 11.97 -18.92 -43.65
C MET A 347 10.72 -18.38 -44.36
N ILE A 348 10.72 -17.08 -44.68
CA ILE A 348 9.74 -16.47 -45.60
C ILE A 348 10.25 -16.72 -47.03
N PRO A 349 9.52 -17.44 -47.90
CA PRO A 349 9.92 -17.58 -49.29
C PRO A 349 9.62 -16.29 -50.05
N VAL A 350 10.66 -15.74 -50.68
CA VAL A 350 10.56 -14.66 -51.68
C VAL A 350 9.88 -15.23 -52.92
N THR A 351 8.69 -14.75 -53.23
CA THR A 351 7.97 -15.12 -54.45
C THR A 351 8.46 -14.26 -55.62
N SER A 352 8.92 -14.96 -56.66
CA SER A 352 9.34 -14.45 -57.96
C SER A 352 8.15 -13.87 -58.73
N ASN A 353 8.31 -12.66 -59.29
CA ASN A 353 7.41 -12.04 -60.26
C ASN A 353 7.14 -12.95 -61.48
N ALA A 354 5.86 -13.09 -61.84
CA ALA A 354 5.40 -13.56 -63.15
C ALA A 354 4.08 -12.82 -63.52
N PRO A 355 3.78 -12.60 -64.82
CA PRO A 355 2.97 -11.46 -65.28
C PRO A 355 1.46 -11.69 -65.28
N ALA A 356 0.71 -10.58 -65.31
CA ALA A 356 -0.75 -10.50 -65.23
C ALA A 356 -1.49 -11.19 -66.39
N PRO A 357 -2.66 -11.82 -66.16
CA PRO A 357 -3.51 -12.32 -67.22
C PRO A 357 -4.45 -11.23 -67.77
N THR A 358 -4.53 -11.20 -69.09
CA THR A 358 -5.47 -10.46 -69.93
C THR A 358 -6.93 -10.79 -69.61
N LEU A 359 -7.76 -9.76 -69.49
CA LEU A 359 -9.22 -9.84 -69.58
C LEU A 359 -9.63 -9.99 -71.05
N THR A 360 -10.36 -11.04 -71.38
CA THR A 360 -11.09 -11.16 -72.65
C THR A 360 -12.54 -11.53 -72.41
N SER A 361 -13.39 -10.69 -73.01
CA SER A 361 -14.85 -10.72 -73.27
C SER A 361 -15.80 -10.87 -72.09
#